data_AF-A0A3M7TMH0-F1
#
_entry.id   AF-A0A3M7TMH0-F1
#
_cell.length_a   1.000
_cell.length_b   1.000
_cell.length_c   1.000
_cell.angle_alpha   90.00
_cell.angle_beta   90.00
_cell.angle_gamma   90.00
#
_symmetry.space_group_name_H-M   'P 1'
#
loop_
_entity.id
_entity.type
_entity.pdbx_description
1 polymer ?
#
loop_
_entity_poly.entity_id
_entity_poly.type
_entity_poly.pdbx_seq_one_letter_code
_entity_poly.pdbx_strand_id
1 'polypeptide(L)' 'MAETTTSTAKKPVKFLKEVSTEMKRVTWPTRKELVRYTGVVIATVAFIAVFFAIVDLGISELIRLILN' A
#
# COMPACT_ATOMS: atom_id res chain seq x y z
N MET A 1 -11.87 56.25 -8.26
CA MET A 1 -13.08 55.41 -8.26
C MET A 1 -12.61 53.97 -8.41
N ALA A 2 -12.82 53.18 -7.37
CA ALA A 2 -12.30 51.83 -7.23
C ALA A 2 -13.33 50.82 -7.71
N GLU A 3 -12.93 49.91 -8.61
CA GLU A 3 -13.57 48.61 -8.80
C GLU A 3 -12.44 47.57 -8.89
N THR A 4 -12.09 46.94 -7.76
CA THR A 4 -12.59 45.64 -7.31
C THR A 4 -11.74 44.49 -7.85
N THR A 5 -10.78 44.13 -7.02
CA THR A 5 -10.16 42.81 -6.94
C THR A 5 -11.22 41.70 -6.95
N THR A 6 -11.32 40.87 -7.99
CA THR A 6 -11.95 39.55 -7.85
C THR A 6 -11.43 38.54 -8.89
N SER A 7 -11.01 37.37 -8.38
CA SER A 7 -10.97 36.07 -9.07
C SER A 7 -9.63 35.58 -9.66
N THR A 8 -8.60 35.55 -8.81
CA THR A 8 -7.44 34.63 -8.95
C THR A 8 -7.84 33.14 -8.78
N ALA A 9 -9.07 32.85 -8.33
CA ALA A 9 -9.60 31.50 -8.09
C ALA A 9 -9.77 30.62 -9.36
N LYS A 10 -9.64 31.18 -10.57
CA LYS A 10 -9.75 30.40 -11.82
C LYS A 10 -8.51 29.55 -12.13
N LYS A 11 -7.33 29.89 -11.59
CA LYS A 11 -6.08 29.16 -11.82
C LYS A 11 -6.05 27.76 -11.16
N PRO A 12 -6.28 27.60 -9.84
CA PRO A 12 -6.18 26.28 -9.19
C PRO A 12 -7.21 25.29 -9.70
N VAL A 13 -8.43 25.75 -10.02
CA VAL A 13 -9.47 24.89 -10.60
C VAL A 13 -9.06 24.35 -11.98
N LYS A 14 -8.37 25.17 -12.79
CA LYS A 14 -7.83 24.75 -14.09
C LYS A 14 -6.69 23.74 -13.91
N PHE A 15 -5.76 23.98 -12.99
CA PHE A 15 -4.69 23.03 -12.65
C PHE A 15 -5.22 21.69 -12.13
N LEU A 16 -6.21 21.68 -11.23
CA LEU A 16 -6.83 20.44 -10.74
C LEU A 16 -7.56 19.67 -11.86
N LYS A 17 -8.15 20.39 -12.81
CA LYS A 17 -8.78 19.79 -14.00
C LYS A 17 -7.75 19.16 -14.94
N GLU A 18 -6.61 19.81 -15.13
CA GLU A 18 -5.47 19.27 -15.90
C GLU A 18 -4.86 18.04 -15.20
N VAL A 19 -4.63 18.10 -13.88
CA VAL A 19 -4.14 16.95 -13.08
C VAL A 19 -5.13 15.79 -13.10
N SER A 20 -6.43 16.04 -12.98
CA SER A 20 -7.45 14.99 -13.11
C SER A 20 -7.48 14.34 -14.49
N THR A 21 -7.18 15.12 -15.54
CA THR A 21 -7.11 14.63 -16.92
C THR A 21 -5.87 13.75 -17.11
N GLU A 22 -4.73 14.13 -16.53
CA GLU A 22 -3.50 13.34 -16.58
C GLU A 22 -3.56 12.09 -15.71
N MET A 23 -4.20 12.17 -14.53
CA MET A 23 -4.48 11.01 -13.66
C MET A 23 -5.33 9.94 -14.35
N LYS A 24 -6.17 10.31 -15.32
CA LYS A 24 -6.93 9.34 -16.14
C LYS A 24 -6.07 8.63 -17.18
N ARG A 25 -4.91 9.21 -17.55
CA ARG A 25 -3.92 8.56 -18.43
C ARG A 25 -3.01 7.60 -17.66
N VAL A 26 -2.87 7.80 -16.35
CA VAL A 26 -2.24 6.81 -15.47
C VAL A 26 -3.17 5.61 -15.39
N THR A 27 -2.73 4.49 -15.94
CA THR A 27 -3.40 3.20 -15.87
C THR A 27 -3.49 2.76 -14.41
N TRP A 28 -4.56 3.19 -13.73
CA TRP A 28 -4.85 2.72 -12.39
C TRP A 28 -5.16 1.22 -12.47
N PRO A 29 -4.39 0.41 -11.74
CA PRO A 29 -4.49 -1.04 -11.83
C PRO A 29 -5.91 -1.48 -11.49
N THR A 30 -6.44 -2.38 -12.30
CA THR A 30 -7.76 -2.98 -12.09
C THR A 30 -7.82 -3.62 -10.70
N ARG A 31 -8.87 -3.33 -9.91
CA ARG A 31 -9.03 -3.84 -8.53
C ARG A 31 -8.81 -5.36 -8.39
N LYS A 32 -9.14 -6.13 -9.44
CA LYS A 32 -8.93 -7.59 -9.50
C LYS A 32 -7.45 -7.98 -9.45
N GLU A 33 -6.59 -7.22 -10.11
CA GLU A 33 -5.16 -7.47 -10.17
C GLU A 33 -4.50 -7.11 -8.84
N LEU A 34 -4.92 -6.00 -8.23
CA LEU A 34 -4.46 -5.59 -6.91
C LEU A 34 -4.77 -6.67 -5.84
N VAL A 35 -6.00 -7.22 -5.83
CA VAL A 35 -6.39 -8.29 -4.90
C VAL A 35 -5.59 -9.56 -5.11
N ARG A 36 -5.23 -9.88 -6.36
CA ARG A 36 -4.40 -11.06 -6.65
C ARG A 36 -2.99 -10.88 -6.09
N TYR A 37 -2.37 -9.72 -6.29
CA TYR A 37 -1.03 -9.45 -5.78
C TYR A 37 -1.00 -9.37 -4.25
N THR A 38 -1.96 -8.69 -3.62
CA THR A 38 -2.03 -8.66 -2.16
C THR A 38 -2.34 -10.04 -1.57
N GLY A 39 -3.17 -10.84 -2.24
CA GLY A 39 -3.44 -12.22 -1.84
C GLY A 39 -2.20 -13.10 -1.82
N VAL A 40 -1.35 -13.01 -2.86
CA VAL A 40 -0.06 -13.73 -2.90
C VAL A 40 0.85 -13.28 -1.76
N VAL A 41 0.98 -11.97 -1.53
CA VAL A 41 1.83 -11.44 -0.45
C VAL A 41 1.33 -11.90 0.93
N ILE A 42 0.02 -11.88 1.18
CA ILE A 42 -0.55 -12.36 2.44
C ILE A 42 -0.25 -13.85 2.64
N ALA A 43 -0.40 -14.66 1.58
CA ALA A 43 -0.11 -16.09 1.64
C ALA A 43 1.37 -16.37 1.95
N THR A 44 2.31 -15.65 1.31
CA THR A 44 3.74 -15.85 1.56
C THR A 44 4.15 -15.40 2.96
N VAL A 45 3.63 -14.27 3.45
CA VAL A 45 3.87 -13.80 4.82
C VAL A 45 3.31 -14.78 5.85
N ALA A 46 2.09 -15.30 5.64
CA ALA A 46 1.49 -16.30 6.52
C ALA A 46 2.32 -17.59 6.57
N PHE A 47 2.81 -18.07 5.41
CA PHE A 47 3.68 -19.24 5.34
C PHE A 47 4.97 -19.04 6.13
N ILE A 48 5.65 -17.91 5.93
CA ILE A 48 6.90 -17.58 6.64
C ILE A 48 6.64 -17.45 8.14
N ALA A 49 5.53 -16.83 8.56
CA ALA A 49 5.18 -16.71 9.97
C ALA A 49 4.98 -18.08 10.65
N VAL A 50 4.30 -19.02 9.97
CA VAL A 50 4.15 -20.40 10.47
C VAL A 50 5.49 -21.11 10.55
N PHE A 51 6.35 -20.95 9.54
CA PHE A 51 7.70 -21.53 9.56
C PHE A 51 8.51 -21.03 10.76
N PHE A 52 8.54 -19.72 11.00
CA PHE A 52 9.23 -19.16 12.17
C PHE A 52 8.63 -19.67 13.48
N ALA A 53 7.30 -19.72 13.60
CA ALA A 53 6.67 -20.26 14.80
C ALA A 53 7.10 -21.71 15.09
N ILE A 54 7.20 -22.56 14.08
CA ILE A 54 7.69 -23.94 14.23
C ILE A 54 9.17 -23.94 14.65
N VAL A 55 10.00 -23.13 14.01
CA VAL A 55 11.43 -23.03 14.30
C VAL A 55 11.67 -22.53 15.72
N ASP A 56 10.95 -21.50 16.16
CA ASP A 56 11.07 -20.94 17.52
C ASP A 56 10.69 -21.99 18.59
N LEU A 57 9.61 -22.74 18.35
CA LEU A 57 9.21 -23.85 19.22
C LEU A 57 10.24 -24.99 19.20
N GLY A 58 10.73 -25.37 18.03
CA GLY A 58 11.74 -26.42 17.89
C GLY A 58 13.06 -26.07 18.56
N ILE A 59 13.53 -24.82 18.41
CA ILE A 59 14.73 -24.31 19.08
C ILE A 59 14.52 -24.27 20.59
N SER A 60 13.35 -23.83 21.06
CA SER A 60 13.04 -23.77 22.49
C SER A 60 13.11 -25.16 23.15
N GLU A 61 12.58 -26.19 22.49
CA GLU A 61 12.68 -27.57 22.96
C GLU A 61 14.11 -28.12 22.87
N LEU A 62 14.84 -27.81 21.79
CA LEU A 62 16.23 -28.22 21.63
C LEU A 62 17.14 -27.63 22.72
N ILE A 63 16.95 -26.35 23.06
CA ILE A 63 17.69 -25.66 24.13
C ILE A 63 17.36 -26.30 25.48
N ARG A 64 16.09 -26.63 25.75
CA ARG A 64 15.69 -27.34 26.98
C ARG A 64 16.35 -28.71 27.10
N LEU A 65 16.47 -29.44 25.99
CA LEU A 65 17.14 -30.75 25.95
C LEU A 65 18.64 -30.63 26.24
N ILE A 66 19.30 -29.56 25.76
CA ILE A 66 20.74 -29.33 25.97
C ILE A 66 21.04 -28.81 27.39
N LEU A 67 20.15 -27.98 27.95
CA LEU A 67 20.29 -27.39 29.29
C LEU A 67 19.78 -28.28 30.45
N ASN A 68 19.21 -29.43 30.13
CA ASN A 68 18.79 -30.46 31.09
C ASN A 68 19.90 -31.50 31.30
#